data_AF-A0A0P7CGN2-F1
#
_entry.id   AF-A0A0P7CGN2-F1
#
_cell.length_a   1.000
_cell.length_b   1.000
_cell.length_c   1.000
_cell.angle_alpha   90.00
_cell.angle_beta   90.00
_cell.angle_gamma   90.00
#
_symmetry.space_group_name_H-M   'P 1'
#
loop_
_entity.id
_entity.type
_entity.pdbx_description
1 polymer ?
#
loop_
_entity_poly.entity_id
_entity_poly.type
_entity_poly.pdbx_seq_one_letter_code
_entity_poly.pdbx_strand_id
1 'polypeptide(L)'
;MPGPAPSGFTGPGQVWQPPPPASARTHRGPAALSPGGTSGDSRAEATAWVAASVPLVGLVAAVVVGVMFPGLGIATAVSLGLLVGWGCGVLVAVIDRRLLRVLGEDPAHWAWALIAPWAYLLARALRRRPAPRTTWAALGLCVVLTLLSAALAMPLTRSVWSSTAVFDRDRVQQDVAAEVERQTGIPVIVSCPEDPRLSAGSSFHCAVRGDDLVAVAVVTMADDSGGYTWILM
;
A
#
# COMPACT_ATOMS: atom_id res chain seq x y z
N MET A 1 -32.87 -20.93 -44.23
CA MET A 1 -32.68 -21.76 -43.03
C MET A 1 -33.77 -21.37 -42.02
N PRO A 2 -34.74 -22.25 -41.76
CA PRO A 2 -35.88 -21.98 -40.89
C PRO A 2 -35.48 -22.05 -39.40
N GLY A 3 -35.95 -21.07 -38.62
CA GLY A 3 -35.65 -20.93 -37.19
C GLY A 3 -36.46 -21.89 -36.30
N PRO A 4 -36.00 -22.17 -35.07
CA PRO A 4 -36.71 -23.03 -34.14
C PRO A 4 -37.95 -22.32 -33.54
N ALA A 5 -39.06 -23.04 -33.52
CA ALA A 5 -40.33 -22.65 -32.92
C ALA A 5 -40.24 -22.66 -31.37
N PRO A 6 -40.96 -21.77 -30.66
CA PRO A 6 -41.09 -21.83 -29.21
C PRO A 6 -42.06 -22.94 -28.81
N SER A 7 -41.55 -23.97 -28.14
CA SER A 7 -42.36 -25.00 -27.48
C SER A 7 -42.93 -24.45 -26.17
N GLY A 8 -44.20 -24.08 -26.19
CA GLY A 8 -45.01 -23.96 -24.98
C GLY A 8 -45.41 -25.35 -24.47
N PHE A 9 -45.31 -25.58 -23.16
CA PHE A 9 -46.03 -26.65 -22.50
C PHE A 9 -46.69 -26.09 -21.23
N THR A 10 -47.95 -25.70 -21.38
CA THR A 10 -48.88 -25.41 -20.28
C THR A 10 -49.44 -26.72 -19.76
N GLY A 11 -48.97 -27.14 -18.58
CA GLY A 11 -49.47 -28.33 -17.92
C GLY A 11 -50.95 -28.20 -17.52
N PRO A 12 -51.71 -29.31 -17.53
CA PRO A 12 -53.11 -29.33 -17.11
C PRO A 12 -53.18 -29.16 -15.59
N GLY A 13 -53.58 -27.97 -15.15
CA GLY A 13 -53.66 -27.63 -13.72
C GLY A 13 -53.46 -26.15 -13.40
N GLN A 14 -53.09 -25.31 -14.38
CA GLN A 14 -53.15 -23.86 -14.20
C GLN A 14 -54.61 -23.40 -14.23
N VAL A 15 -55.22 -23.37 -13.04
CA VAL A 15 -56.43 -22.60 -12.76
C VAL A 15 -56.14 -21.17 -13.20
N TRP A 16 -56.87 -20.71 -14.22
CA TRP A 16 -56.83 -19.33 -14.67
C TRP A 16 -57.09 -18.42 -13.47
N GLN A 17 -56.04 -17.74 -13.00
CA GLN A 17 -56.20 -16.67 -12.03
C GLN A 17 -56.50 -15.39 -12.83
N PRO A 18 -57.64 -14.72 -12.58
CA PRO A 18 -57.93 -13.45 -13.23
C PRO A 18 -56.79 -12.47 -12.96
N PRO A 19 -56.42 -11.63 -13.94
CA PRO A 19 -55.45 -10.56 -13.70
C PRO A 19 -55.94 -9.73 -12.51
N PRO A 20 -55.08 -9.46 -11.50
CA PRO A 20 -55.49 -8.70 -10.34
C PRO A 20 -56.01 -7.33 -10.80
N PRO A 21 -57.10 -6.82 -10.19
CA PRO A 21 -57.70 -5.55 -10.58
C PRO A 21 -56.66 -4.41 -10.47
N ALA A 22 -56.59 -3.56 -11.49
CA ALA A 22 -55.64 -2.44 -11.59
C ALA A 22 -55.74 -1.42 -10.42
N SER A 23 -56.78 -1.50 -9.60
CA SER A 23 -57.00 -0.67 -8.42
C SER A 23 -56.39 -1.22 -7.13
N ALA A 24 -55.86 -2.45 -7.13
CA ALA A 24 -55.08 -2.99 -6.01
C ALA A 24 -53.62 -2.50 -6.04
N ARG A 25 -53.40 -1.22 -6.36
CA ARG A 25 -52.18 -0.53 -5.99
C ARG A 25 -52.32 -0.26 -4.50
N THR A 26 -52.07 -1.30 -3.73
CA THR A 26 -52.02 -1.27 -2.27
C THR A 26 -51.21 -0.06 -1.88
N HIS A 27 -51.90 0.86 -1.22
CA HIS A 27 -51.30 1.82 -0.32
C HIS A 27 -50.46 0.96 0.62
N ARG A 28 -49.17 0.77 0.31
CA ARG A 28 -48.18 0.22 1.22
C ARG A 28 -48.14 1.24 2.35
N GLY A 29 -49.01 1.04 3.33
CA GLY A 29 -48.91 1.72 4.61
C GLY A 29 -47.47 1.54 5.10
N PRO A 30 -46.90 2.54 5.80
CA PRO A 30 -45.55 2.46 6.31
C PRO A 30 -45.40 1.11 7.01
N ALA A 31 -44.58 0.24 6.44
CA ALA A 31 -44.35 -1.09 6.95
C ALA A 31 -44.04 -0.93 8.44
N ALA A 32 -44.87 -1.55 9.29
CA ALA A 32 -44.66 -1.53 10.73
C ALA A 32 -43.20 -1.88 10.99
N LEU A 33 -42.46 -0.96 11.61
CA LEU A 33 -41.05 -1.15 11.94
C LEU A 33 -40.92 -2.47 12.71
N SER A 34 -40.39 -3.52 12.06
CA SER A 34 -40.02 -4.74 12.76
C SER A 34 -38.94 -4.37 13.80
N PRO A 35 -39.18 -4.58 15.10
CA PRO A 35 -38.25 -4.16 16.16
C PRO A 35 -36.93 -4.95 16.18
N GLY A 36 -36.74 -5.91 15.27
CA GLY A 36 -35.56 -6.78 15.20
C GLY A 36 -34.40 -6.26 14.33
N GLY A 37 -34.55 -5.11 13.65
CA GLY A 37 -33.55 -4.62 12.68
C GLY A 37 -32.25 -4.08 13.29
N THR A 38 -32.22 -3.75 14.58
CA THR A 38 -31.09 -3.01 15.18
C THR A 38 -29.79 -3.81 15.24
N SER A 39 -29.87 -5.14 15.39
CA SER A 39 -28.65 -5.98 15.55
C SER A 39 -27.84 -6.16 14.26
N GLY A 40 -28.50 -6.17 13.10
CA GLY A 40 -27.84 -6.31 11.80
C GLY A 40 -27.11 -5.04 11.38
N ASP A 41 -27.75 -3.88 11.60
CA ASP A 41 -27.19 -2.57 11.25
C ASP A 41 -25.93 -2.27 12.07
N SER A 42 -25.93 -2.57 13.38
CA SER A 42 -24.74 -2.36 14.22
C SER A 42 -23.54 -3.21 13.77
N ARG A 43 -23.77 -4.46 13.31
CA ARG A 43 -22.67 -5.31 12.81
C ARG A 43 -22.12 -4.80 11.48
N ALA A 44 -22.98 -4.38 10.56
CA ALA A 44 -22.58 -3.84 9.27
C ALA A 44 -21.86 -2.49 9.39
N GLU A 45 -22.17 -1.71 10.43
CA GLU A 45 -21.48 -0.48 10.78
C GLU A 45 -20.11 -0.76 11.41
N ALA A 46 -20.03 -1.75 12.32
CA ALA A 46 -18.77 -2.15 12.94
C ALA A 46 -17.72 -2.59 11.89
N THR A 47 -18.11 -3.32 10.84
CA THR A 47 -17.17 -3.74 9.79
C THR A 47 -16.63 -2.57 8.99
N ALA A 48 -17.41 -1.50 8.78
CA ALA A 48 -16.95 -0.30 8.08
C ALA A 48 -15.87 0.44 8.89
N TRP A 49 -16.03 0.54 10.21
CA TRP A 49 -15.03 1.13 11.10
C TRP A 49 -13.75 0.29 11.18
N VAL A 50 -13.87 -1.04 11.20
CA VAL A 50 -12.72 -1.95 11.15
C VAL A 50 -11.97 -1.81 9.82
N ALA A 51 -12.67 -1.67 8.70
CA ALA A 51 -12.03 -1.43 7.40
C ALA A 51 -11.31 -0.07 7.37
N ALA A 52 -11.85 0.95 8.03
CA ALA A 52 -11.25 2.27 8.11
C ALA A 52 -9.95 2.31 8.93
N SER A 53 -9.78 1.40 9.90
CA SER A 53 -8.58 1.34 10.77
C SER A 53 -7.43 0.52 10.18
N VAL A 54 -7.60 -0.11 9.01
CA VAL A 54 -6.57 -0.91 8.33
C VAL A 54 -5.23 -0.18 8.16
N PRO A 55 -5.15 1.12 7.77
CA PRO A 55 -3.88 1.82 7.67
C PRO A 55 -3.12 1.89 9.00
N LEU A 56 -3.84 2.02 10.12
CA LEU A 56 -3.25 2.02 11.45
C LEU A 56 -2.61 0.67 11.78
N VAL A 57 -3.27 -0.43 11.41
CA VAL A 57 -2.74 -1.79 11.60
C VAL A 57 -1.43 -1.98 10.83
N GLY A 58 -1.35 -1.49 9.59
CA GLY A 58 -0.12 -1.53 8.80
C GLY A 58 1.02 -0.72 9.43
N LEU A 59 0.71 0.47 9.98
CA LEU A 59 1.70 1.31 10.66
C LEU A 59 2.21 0.65 11.94
N VAL A 60 1.32 0.11 12.78
CA VAL A 60 1.71 -0.64 13.98
C VAL A 60 2.55 -1.85 13.63
N ALA A 61 2.18 -2.60 12.59
CA ALA A 61 2.97 -3.73 12.11
C ALA A 61 4.38 -3.31 11.65
N ALA A 62 4.51 -2.19 10.94
CA ALA A 62 5.82 -1.65 10.54
C ALA A 62 6.72 -1.35 11.74
N VAL A 63 6.17 -0.72 12.78
CA VAL A 63 6.90 -0.40 14.01
C VAL A 63 7.36 -1.68 14.72
N VAL A 64 6.46 -2.65 14.86
CA VAL A 64 6.78 -3.95 15.49
C VAL A 64 7.88 -4.67 14.73
N VAL A 65 7.82 -4.71 13.39
CA VAL A 65 8.87 -5.33 12.56
C VAL A 65 10.21 -4.61 12.73
N GLY A 66 10.21 -3.27 12.73
CA GLY A 66 11.43 -2.48 12.92
C GLY A 66 12.09 -2.71 14.29
N VAL A 67 11.28 -2.88 15.35
CA VAL A 67 11.76 -3.17 16.71
C VAL A 67 12.28 -4.60 16.83
N MET A 68 11.58 -5.58 16.24
CA MET A 68 11.95 -7.01 16.34
C MET A 68 13.16 -7.37 15.48
N PHE A 69 13.39 -6.63 14.39
CA PHE A 69 14.44 -6.93 13.41
C PHE A 69 15.26 -5.67 13.09
N PRO A 70 16.12 -5.21 14.01
CA PRO A 70 16.89 -3.98 13.82
C PRO A 70 17.84 -4.03 12.61
N GLY A 71 18.24 -5.23 12.17
CA GLY A 71 19.10 -5.41 11.00
C GLY A 71 18.39 -5.33 9.64
N LEU A 72 17.05 -5.26 9.59
CA LEU A 72 16.32 -5.26 8.32
C LEU A 72 16.35 -3.90 7.59
N GLY A 73 16.74 -2.81 8.25
CA GLY A 73 16.68 -1.47 7.69
C GLY A 73 15.23 -0.93 7.66
N ILE A 74 15.09 0.39 7.81
CA ILE A 74 13.77 1.03 8.00
C ILE A 74 12.84 0.81 6.80
N ALA A 75 13.39 0.86 5.58
CA ALA A 75 12.62 0.72 4.35
C ALA A 75 11.93 -0.64 4.23
N THR A 76 12.62 -1.73 4.61
CA THR A 76 12.02 -3.07 4.53
C THR A 76 10.98 -3.26 5.64
N ALA A 77 11.23 -2.74 6.86
CA ALA A 77 10.28 -2.79 7.96
C ALA A 77 8.96 -2.07 7.60
N VAL A 78 9.07 -0.88 7.00
CA VAL A 78 7.91 -0.13 6.49
C VAL A 78 7.20 -0.90 5.39
N SER A 79 7.94 -1.49 4.44
CA SER A 79 7.35 -2.27 3.33
C SER A 79 6.60 -3.50 3.84
N LEU A 80 7.17 -4.23 4.81
CA LEU A 80 6.52 -5.38 5.44
C LEU A 80 5.27 -4.97 6.20
N GLY A 81 5.31 -3.88 6.97
CA GLY A 81 4.13 -3.37 7.67
C GLY A 81 3.01 -2.94 6.71
N LEU A 82 3.35 -2.28 5.59
CA LEU A 82 2.40 -1.94 4.54
C LEU A 82 1.77 -3.19 3.90
N LEU A 83 2.56 -4.24 3.63
CA LEU A 83 2.05 -5.51 3.10
C LEU A 83 1.09 -6.20 4.08
N VAL A 84 1.43 -6.21 5.38
CA VAL A 84 0.56 -6.76 6.43
C VAL A 84 -0.74 -5.97 6.52
N GLY A 85 -0.66 -4.63 6.53
CA GLY A 85 -1.84 -3.76 6.50
C GLY A 85 -2.72 -4.02 5.28
N TRP A 86 -2.12 -4.09 4.09
CA TRP A 86 -2.82 -4.38 2.85
C TRP A 86 -3.52 -5.75 2.88
N GLY A 87 -2.81 -6.80 3.32
CA GLY A 87 -3.38 -8.14 3.48
C GLY A 87 -4.56 -8.18 4.47
N CYS A 88 -4.43 -7.49 5.60
CA CYS A 88 -5.51 -7.33 6.57
C CYS A 88 -6.73 -6.62 5.97
N GLY A 89 -6.51 -5.55 5.19
CA GLY A 89 -7.58 -4.84 4.48
C GLY A 89 -8.34 -5.71 3.48
N VAL A 90 -7.64 -6.53 2.70
CA VAL A 90 -8.26 -7.48 1.77
C VAL A 90 -9.10 -8.52 2.54
N LEU A 91 -8.58 -9.05 3.66
CA LEU A 91 -9.30 -10.02 4.49
C LEU A 91 -10.59 -9.41 5.06
N VAL A 92 -10.53 -8.19 5.59
CA VAL A 92 -11.71 -7.46 6.09
C VAL A 92 -12.74 -7.25 4.98
N ALA A 93 -12.32 -6.87 3.77
CA ALA A 93 -13.22 -6.71 2.62
C ALA A 93 -13.90 -8.04 2.20
N VAL A 94 -13.19 -9.17 2.31
CA VAL A 94 -13.78 -10.50 2.06
C VAL A 94 -14.82 -10.87 3.13
N ILE A 95 -14.52 -10.61 4.40
CA ILE A 95 -15.45 -10.86 5.52
C ILE A 95 -16.70 -9.99 5.36
N ASP A 96 -16.52 -8.70 5.09
CA ASP A 96 -17.62 -7.76 4.86
C ASP A 96 -18.50 -8.22 3.68
N ARG A 97 -17.90 -8.61 2.54
CA ARG A 97 -18.65 -9.16 1.40
C ARG A 97 -19.47 -10.40 1.78
N ARG A 98 -18.92 -11.31 2.60
CA ARG A 98 -19.64 -12.51 3.06
C ARG A 98 -20.81 -12.14 3.95
N LEU A 99 -20.60 -11.23 4.91
CA LEU A 99 -21.65 -10.75 5.82
C LEU A 99 -22.79 -10.07 5.06
N LEU A 100 -22.47 -9.21 4.10
CA LEU A 100 -23.49 -8.51 3.29
C LEU A 100 -24.32 -9.48 2.43
N ARG A 101 -23.70 -10.53 1.89
CA ARG A 101 -24.44 -11.58 1.18
C ARG A 101 -25.39 -12.35 2.08
N VAL A 102 -25.01 -12.62 3.33
CA VAL A 102 -25.88 -13.29 4.31
C VAL A 102 -27.09 -12.42 4.66
N LEU A 103 -26.94 -11.09 4.61
CA LEU A 103 -28.03 -10.13 4.79
C LEU A 103 -28.90 -9.95 3.54
N GLY A 104 -28.60 -10.64 2.43
CA GLY A 104 -29.36 -10.53 1.19
C GLY A 104 -29.08 -9.26 0.38
N GLU A 105 -28.00 -8.54 0.68
CA GLU A 105 -27.57 -7.40 -0.12
C GLU A 105 -26.58 -7.82 -1.22
N ASP A 106 -26.48 -7.02 -2.29
CA ASP A 106 -25.50 -7.18 -3.37
C ASP A 106 -24.24 -6.33 -3.12
N PRO A 107 -23.19 -6.87 -2.47
CA PRO A 107 -21.99 -6.11 -2.15
C PRO A 107 -21.12 -5.81 -3.38
N ALA A 108 -20.29 -4.78 -3.24
CA ALA A 108 -19.18 -4.53 -4.17
C ALA A 108 -18.23 -5.74 -4.25
N HIS A 109 -17.53 -5.87 -5.37
CA HIS A 109 -16.51 -6.92 -5.51
C HIS A 109 -15.33 -6.63 -4.55
N TRP A 110 -14.86 -7.63 -3.81
CA TRP A 110 -13.69 -7.52 -2.92
C TRP A 110 -12.41 -7.06 -3.65
N ALA A 111 -12.37 -7.19 -4.98
CA ALA A 111 -11.22 -6.82 -5.82
C ALA A 111 -10.91 -5.32 -5.75
N TRP A 112 -11.88 -4.48 -5.41
CA TRP A 112 -11.64 -3.06 -5.17
C TRP A 112 -10.67 -2.81 -4.01
N ALA A 113 -10.59 -3.73 -3.04
CA ALA A 113 -9.64 -3.65 -1.94
C ALA A 113 -8.19 -3.92 -2.37
N LEU A 114 -7.95 -4.59 -3.51
CA LEU A 114 -6.60 -4.80 -4.05
C LEU A 114 -5.97 -3.49 -4.49
N ILE A 115 -6.77 -2.57 -5.04
CA ILE A 115 -6.31 -1.24 -5.45
C ILE A 115 -5.98 -0.43 -4.19
N ALA A 116 -6.97 -0.29 -3.29
CA ALA A 116 -6.77 0.34 -2.00
C ALA A 116 -7.96 0.06 -1.05
N PRO A 117 -7.73 0.07 0.28
CA PRO A 117 -8.82 -0.01 1.26
C PRO A 117 -9.90 1.08 1.08
N TRP A 118 -9.50 2.31 0.76
CA TRP A 118 -10.45 3.41 0.52
C TRP A 118 -11.27 3.21 -0.76
N ALA A 119 -10.71 2.55 -1.80
CA ALA A 119 -11.42 2.29 -3.05
C ALA A 119 -12.58 1.32 -2.83
N TYR A 120 -12.40 0.32 -1.96
CA TYR A 120 -13.48 -0.57 -1.53
C TYR A 120 -14.61 0.19 -0.83
N LEU A 121 -14.28 1.05 0.14
CA LEU A 121 -15.27 1.85 0.86
C LEU A 121 -16.02 2.82 -0.06
N LEU A 122 -15.32 3.42 -1.02
CA LEU A 122 -15.94 4.27 -2.04
C LEU A 122 -16.91 3.48 -2.92
N ALA A 123 -16.52 2.30 -3.41
CA ALA A 123 -17.39 1.44 -4.19
C ALA A 123 -18.64 1.01 -3.40
N ARG A 124 -18.49 0.72 -2.10
CA ARG A 124 -19.62 0.41 -1.20
C ARG A 124 -20.54 1.61 -1.01
N ALA A 125 -20.00 2.81 -0.78
CA ALA A 125 -20.77 4.05 -0.62
C ALA A 125 -21.56 4.41 -1.89
N LEU A 126 -20.95 4.21 -3.07
CA LEU A 126 -21.60 4.52 -4.35
C LEU A 126 -22.74 3.56 -4.69
N ARG A 127 -22.65 2.28 -4.30
CA ARG A 127 -23.70 1.28 -4.57
C ARG A 127 -24.91 1.41 -3.66
N ARG A 128 -24.73 1.82 -2.40
CA ARG A 128 -25.82 1.91 -1.42
C ARG A 128 -26.53 3.28 -1.44
N ARG A 129 -26.89 3.86 -2.58
CA ARG A 129 -27.59 5.16 -2.56
C ARG A 129 -29.05 5.03 -2.09
N PRO A 130 -29.50 5.80 -1.08
CA PRO A 130 -28.77 6.80 -0.29
C PRO A 130 -27.90 6.17 0.82
N ALA A 131 -26.59 6.46 0.81
CA ALA A 131 -25.66 5.85 1.76
C ALA A 131 -25.73 6.56 3.11
N PRO A 132 -25.67 5.82 4.24
CA PRO A 132 -25.69 6.42 5.56
C PRO A 132 -24.45 7.30 5.76
N ARG A 133 -24.61 8.42 6.48
CA ARG A 133 -23.52 9.38 6.77
C ARG A 133 -22.29 8.71 7.39
N THR A 134 -22.49 7.63 8.15
CA THR A 134 -21.43 6.84 8.79
C THR A 134 -20.49 6.21 7.78
N THR A 135 -20.98 5.74 6.62
CA THR A 135 -20.13 5.17 5.56
C THR A 135 -19.22 6.24 4.95
N TRP A 136 -19.72 7.46 4.77
CA TRP A 136 -18.92 8.59 4.29
C TRP A 136 -17.87 9.03 5.32
N ALA A 137 -18.23 9.03 6.61
CA ALA A 137 -17.29 9.33 7.69
C ALA A 137 -16.16 8.29 7.76
N ALA A 138 -16.48 6.99 7.66
CA ALA A 138 -15.49 5.91 7.64
C ALA A 138 -14.55 6.02 6.43
N LEU A 139 -15.08 6.35 5.24
CA LEU A 139 -14.27 6.61 4.05
C LEU A 139 -13.33 7.81 4.27
N GLY A 140 -13.85 8.93 4.78
CA GLY A 140 -13.05 10.12 5.08
C GLY A 140 -11.92 9.82 6.05
N LEU A 141 -12.20 9.10 7.14
CA LEU A 141 -11.18 8.68 8.10
C LEU A 141 -10.12 7.78 7.45
N CYS A 142 -10.53 6.79 6.65
CA CYS A 142 -9.61 5.89 5.95
C CYS A 142 -8.66 6.66 5.01
N VAL A 143 -9.19 7.63 4.25
CA VAL A 143 -8.40 8.48 3.36
C VAL A 143 -7.42 9.35 4.16
N VAL A 144 -7.89 10.01 5.23
CA VAL A 144 -7.03 10.84 6.09
C VAL A 144 -5.92 10.03 6.71
N LEU A 145 -6.22 8.84 7.26
CA LEU A 145 -5.20 7.96 7.85
C LEU A 145 -4.20 7.48 6.80
N THR A 146 -4.66 7.12 5.61
CA THR A 146 -3.77 6.69 4.50
C THR A 146 -2.83 7.83 4.09
N LEU A 147 -3.35 9.05 3.93
CA LEU A 147 -2.55 10.23 3.61
C LEU A 147 -1.56 10.59 4.73
N LEU A 148 -1.98 10.48 5.99
CA LEU A 148 -1.11 10.71 7.14
C LEU A 148 0.02 9.68 7.19
N SER A 149 -0.29 8.39 7.02
CA SER A 149 0.72 7.34 6.94
C SER A 149 1.69 7.57 5.79
N ALA A 150 1.20 7.96 4.61
CA ALA A 150 2.04 8.29 3.47
C ALA A 150 2.93 9.51 3.74
N ALA A 151 2.40 10.58 4.36
CA ALA A 151 3.15 11.77 4.72
C ALA A 151 4.28 11.47 5.72
N LEU A 152 4.02 10.61 6.71
CA LEU A 152 5.03 10.16 7.68
C LEU A 152 6.09 9.24 7.05
N ALA A 153 5.72 8.44 6.06
CA ALA A 153 6.65 7.58 5.31
C ALA A 153 7.45 8.34 4.24
N MET A 154 6.97 9.51 3.79
CA MET A 154 7.58 10.31 2.72
C MET A 154 9.02 10.77 3.00
N PRO A 155 9.38 11.33 4.17
CA PRO A 155 10.77 11.71 4.45
C PRO A 155 11.70 10.49 4.46
N LEU A 156 11.23 9.35 4.96
CA LEU A 156 12.02 8.11 5.02
C LEU A 156 12.28 7.51 3.63
N THR A 157 11.27 7.54 2.76
CA THR A 157 11.37 6.99 1.40
C THR A 157 12.10 7.92 0.44
N ARG A 158 11.98 9.24 0.60
CA ARG A 158 12.78 10.21 -0.17
C ARG A 158 14.26 10.05 0.08
N SER A 159 14.68 9.80 1.32
CA SER A 159 16.09 9.55 1.64
C SER A 159 16.64 8.32 0.91
N VAL A 160 15.87 7.23 0.82
CA VAL A 160 16.32 5.99 0.14
C VAL A 160 16.34 6.15 -1.39
N TRP A 161 15.41 6.92 -1.95
CA TRP A 161 15.42 7.24 -3.38
C TRP A 161 16.51 8.25 -3.75
N SER A 162 16.90 9.15 -2.84
CA SER A 162 18.11 9.96 -3.03
C SER A 162 19.40 9.21 -2.70
N SER A 163 19.36 8.15 -1.90
CA SER A 163 20.52 7.27 -1.67
C SER A 163 20.84 6.36 -2.85
N THR A 164 19.83 6.03 -3.66
CA THR A 164 20.04 5.45 -4.99
C THR A 164 20.31 6.50 -6.05
N ALA A 165 20.28 7.80 -5.70
CA ALA A 165 20.95 8.83 -6.47
C ALA A 165 22.46 8.70 -6.23
N VAL A 166 22.99 7.66 -6.90
CA VAL A 166 24.32 7.60 -7.48
C VAL A 166 25.42 7.84 -6.45
N PHE A 167 25.97 6.74 -5.92
CA PHE A 167 27.40 6.76 -5.65
C PHE A 167 28.10 7.22 -6.94
N ASP A 168 28.39 8.51 -6.99
CA ASP A 168 28.98 9.16 -8.14
C ASP A 168 30.46 8.84 -8.06
N ARG A 169 30.82 7.71 -8.67
CA ARG A 169 32.18 7.20 -8.70
C ARG A 169 33.14 8.28 -9.19
N ASP A 170 32.71 9.06 -10.18
CA ASP A 170 33.56 10.10 -10.78
C ASP A 170 33.75 11.25 -9.79
N ARG A 171 32.71 11.62 -9.05
CA ARG A 171 32.83 12.60 -7.95
C ARG A 171 33.74 12.11 -6.83
N VAL A 172 33.61 10.87 -6.38
CA VAL A 172 34.50 10.31 -5.32
C VAL A 172 35.95 10.25 -5.79
N GLN A 173 36.17 9.84 -7.05
CA GLN A 173 37.51 9.85 -7.65
C GLN A 173 38.08 11.27 -7.71
N GLN A 174 37.29 12.27 -8.10
CA GLN A 174 37.69 13.68 -8.15
C GLN A 174 37.98 14.25 -6.76
N ASP A 175 37.13 13.98 -5.77
CA ASP A 175 37.29 14.46 -4.40
C ASP A 175 38.56 13.86 -3.75
N VAL A 176 38.78 12.55 -3.90
CA VAL A 176 39.99 11.89 -3.39
C VAL A 176 41.24 12.39 -4.12
N ALA A 177 41.18 12.57 -5.45
CA ALA A 177 42.30 13.09 -6.23
C ALA A 177 42.68 14.51 -5.80
N ALA A 178 41.69 15.41 -5.69
CA ALA A 178 41.90 16.79 -5.29
C ALA A 178 42.47 16.90 -3.87
N GLU A 179 42.03 16.05 -2.95
CA GLU A 179 42.54 16.07 -1.57
C GLU A 179 43.97 15.51 -1.48
N VAL A 180 44.29 14.44 -2.21
CA VAL A 180 45.67 13.92 -2.26
C VAL A 180 46.61 14.94 -2.91
N GLU A 181 46.19 15.60 -3.99
CA GLU A 181 46.95 16.69 -4.61
C GLU A 181 47.14 17.87 -3.65
N ARG A 182 46.12 18.24 -2.87
CA ARG A 182 46.22 19.29 -1.85
C ARG A 182 47.24 18.97 -0.76
N GLN A 183 47.36 17.69 -0.36
CA GLN A 183 48.27 17.26 0.70
C GLN A 183 49.71 17.06 0.20
N THR A 184 49.87 16.54 -1.01
CA THR A 184 51.17 16.14 -1.55
C THR A 184 51.78 17.16 -2.52
N GLY A 185 50.95 18.01 -3.13
CA GLY A 185 51.34 18.90 -4.22
C GLY A 185 51.54 18.19 -5.57
N ILE A 186 51.17 16.92 -5.68
CA ILE A 186 51.37 16.09 -6.88
C ILE A 186 49.99 15.76 -7.48
N PRO A 187 49.76 16.01 -8.78
CA PRO A 187 48.51 15.61 -9.43
C PRO A 187 48.44 14.07 -9.51
N VAL A 188 47.30 13.51 -9.11
CA VAL A 188 47.08 12.05 -9.09
C VAL A 188 45.83 11.65 -9.86
N ILE A 189 45.85 10.45 -10.44
CA ILE A 189 44.72 9.78 -11.05
C ILE A 189 44.23 8.69 -10.10
N VAL A 190 42.95 8.75 -9.72
CA VAL A 190 42.31 7.77 -8.84
C VAL A 190 41.41 6.85 -9.67
N SER A 191 41.60 5.54 -9.55
CA SER A 191 40.79 4.51 -10.23
C SER A 191 40.11 3.62 -9.20
N CYS A 192 38.79 3.75 -9.07
CA CYS A 192 37.95 2.89 -8.23
C CYS A 192 37.29 1.77 -9.07
N PRO A 193 36.95 0.61 -8.47
CA PRO A 193 36.23 -0.46 -9.15
C PRO A 193 34.89 0.01 -9.74
N GLU A 194 34.40 -0.64 -10.81
CA GLU A 194 33.15 -0.26 -11.48
C GLU A 194 31.90 -0.51 -10.64
N ASP A 195 31.89 -1.59 -9.86
CA ASP A 195 30.74 -2.00 -9.06
C ASP A 195 31.17 -2.28 -7.60
N PRO A 196 31.50 -1.23 -6.83
CA PRO A 196 31.81 -1.38 -5.41
C PRO A 196 30.54 -1.76 -4.64
N ARG A 197 30.69 -2.55 -3.58
CA ARG A 197 29.59 -2.74 -2.63
C ARG A 197 29.33 -1.42 -1.91
N LEU A 198 28.08 -0.96 -1.92
CA LEU A 198 27.66 0.32 -1.34
C LEU A 198 26.89 0.18 -0.02
N SER A 199 27.04 -0.95 0.67
CA SER A 199 26.37 -1.16 1.96
C SER A 199 27.08 -0.35 3.05
N ALA A 200 26.33 0.24 3.99
CA ALA A 200 26.93 0.87 5.17
C ALA A 200 27.97 -0.04 5.85
N GLY A 201 29.15 0.50 6.15
CA GLY A 201 30.29 -0.21 6.73
C GLY A 201 31.11 -1.05 5.75
N SER A 202 30.71 -1.15 4.48
CA SER A 202 31.56 -1.80 3.46
C SER A 202 32.69 -0.88 3.02
N SER A 203 33.82 -1.48 2.63
CA SER A 203 34.98 -0.77 2.14
C SER A 203 35.44 -1.32 0.78
N PHE A 204 35.99 -0.44 -0.05
CA PHE A 204 36.56 -0.79 -1.34
C PHE A 204 37.84 0.03 -1.57
N HIS A 205 38.70 -0.51 -2.44
CA HIS A 205 40.04 -0.01 -2.65
C HIS A 205 40.09 0.74 -3.98
N CYS A 206 40.55 1.99 -3.97
CA CYS A 206 40.82 2.77 -5.16
C CYS A 206 42.34 2.88 -5.35
N ALA A 207 42.81 2.61 -6.56
CA ALA A 207 44.22 2.77 -6.91
C ALA A 207 44.52 4.25 -7.17
N VAL A 208 45.56 4.80 -6.53
CA VAL A 208 46.01 6.17 -6.71
C VAL A 208 47.37 6.13 -7.43
N ARG A 209 47.48 6.81 -8.57
CA ARG A 209 48.71 6.91 -9.36
C ARG A 209 49.06 8.37 -9.67
N GLY A 210 50.24 8.81 -9.26
CA GLY A 210 50.90 10.05 -9.72
C GLY A 210 52.21 9.71 -10.42
N ASP A 211 52.97 10.73 -10.85
CA ASP A 211 54.21 10.54 -11.62
C ASP A 211 55.23 9.65 -10.90
N ASP A 212 55.45 9.88 -9.60
CA ASP A 212 56.36 9.11 -8.74
C ASP A 212 55.65 8.49 -7.52
N LEU A 213 54.31 8.46 -7.53
CA LEU A 213 53.49 8.00 -6.40
C LEU A 213 52.55 6.86 -6.81
N VAL A 214 52.62 5.74 -6.11
CA VAL A 214 51.65 4.65 -6.21
C VAL A 214 51.15 4.34 -4.80
N ALA A 215 49.86 4.56 -4.54
CA ALA A 215 49.23 4.37 -3.24
C ALA A 215 47.84 3.73 -3.40
N VAL A 216 47.26 3.26 -2.29
CA VAL A 216 45.89 2.70 -2.29
C VAL A 216 45.03 3.51 -1.32
N ALA A 217 43.96 4.12 -1.82
CA ALA A 217 42.95 4.75 -1.00
C ALA A 217 41.87 3.72 -0.63
N VAL A 218 41.67 3.47 0.66
CA VAL A 218 40.55 2.64 1.12
C VAL A 218 39.39 3.54 1.52
N VAL A 219 38.32 3.44 0.74
CA VAL A 219 37.08 4.17 0.96
C VAL A 219 36.14 3.28 1.75
N THR A 220 35.61 3.78 2.86
CA THR A 220 34.65 3.10 3.73
C THR A 220 33.34 3.87 3.70
N MET A 221 32.25 3.19 3.39
CA MET A 221 30.91 3.78 3.40
C MET A 221 30.47 3.99 4.84
N ALA A 222 30.26 5.25 5.23
CA ALA A 222 29.80 5.61 6.56
C ALA A 222 28.32 5.24 6.75
N ASP A 223 27.52 5.40 5.70
CA ASP A 223 26.09 5.12 5.68
C ASP A 223 25.59 4.83 4.27
N ASP A 224 24.33 4.38 4.19
CA ASP A 224 23.63 4.15 2.92
C ASP A 224 23.20 5.47 2.25
N SER A 225 23.54 6.64 2.80
CA SER A 225 23.24 7.97 2.22
C SER A 225 24.37 8.54 1.37
N GLY A 226 25.42 7.74 1.14
CA GLY A 226 26.57 8.15 0.33
C GLY A 226 27.64 8.89 1.14
N GLY A 227 27.51 8.95 2.48
CA GLY A 227 28.60 9.38 3.34
C GLY A 227 29.76 8.39 3.24
N TYR A 228 30.98 8.90 3.08
CA TYR A 228 32.18 8.07 3.02
C TYR A 228 33.33 8.69 3.80
N THR A 229 34.20 7.83 4.32
CA THR A 229 35.50 8.19 4.87
C THR A 229 36.57 7.44 4.10
N TRP A 230 37.79 7.97 4.05
CA TRP A 230 38.87 7.28 3.37
C TRP A 230 40.22 7.50 4.06
N ILE A 231 41.12 6.55 3.84
CA ILE A 231 42.48 6.55 4.38
C ILE A 231 43.42 6.15 3.25
N LEU A 232 44.55 6.86 3.13
CA LEU A 232 45.63 6.53 2.20
C LEU A 232 46.58 5.51 2.85
N MET A 233 46.86 4.41 2.15
CA MET A 233 47.84 3.38 2.54
C MET A 233 49.01 3.32 1.56
#